data_AF-A0AAD2AB47-F1
#
_entry.id   AF-A0AAD2AB47-F1
#
_cell.length_a   1.000
_cell.length_b   1.000
_cell.length_c   1.000
_cell.angle_alpha   90.00
_cell.angle_beta   90.00
_cell.angle_gamma   90.00
#
_symmetry.space_group_name_H-M   'P 1'
#
loop_
_entity.id
_entity.type
_entity.pdbx_description
1 polymer ?
#
loop_
_entity_poly.entity_id
_entity_poly.type
_entity_poly.pdbx_seq_one_letter_code
_entity_poly.pdbx_strand_id
1 'polypeptide(L)'
;MFSLRFSKMGSAVGSSSRLAPVSARPASPTFFGRCQNHLSHLPLPPRKVRNQVRKSDLISGGRTAPAVKSDPHIRQSIDSEVSFTDDNDDVGNESFGSQNVQWAHGKDGEDRVHIVIFEEPGCVFELGGIQRKIERHNRITQKDISNKILLNAIKAFSPLKIRLGGTLQDKVIYQFRNDHGACTQFIKDSTEMFGFTRGCLPMSRWDDLNEFFKIAGAKVIFGLNALNGRTIGSDGSTTGAWNSSNAESLIRYTVNKGYNIYGWELGNELSGNGIGASIAADQYASDVIILQKIVQDVYRGFETKPLVLGPGGFFDANWFTTFIKGASNSLQVVTHHIYNLGPGVDEHLVDKILDPSYLEGGSQPFKDLQSSLRSSGTSTTAWVGEAGGAYNSGHNLVTNAFVFSFWYLDQLGMTATYDSKTYCRQSLIGGNYGLLNTTTYLPNPDYYSALLWHRLMGRQVLSTHFVGTNKIRAYAHCSKNSRGITLLFINLDNSTAVEVGLSIKNAILVEKSTSQKTVFGRVPGEKKATYQVMREEYHLTPEDGDLHSQIMLLNGKALTVNSSGIIPSLEPRRVNLSEPLTVSPFSIVFAQIPSIHVPACI
;
A
#
# COMPACT_ATOMS: atom_id res chain seq x y z
N MET A 1 -24.00 5.26 -14.07
CA MET A 1 -25.05 5.80 -13.16
C MET A 1 -26.02 4.70 -12.76
N PHE A 2 -25.57 3.87 -11.82
CA PHE A 2 -26.39 2.93 -11.06
C PHE A 2 -27.10 3.73 -9.94
N SER A 3 -28.00 3.11 -9.14
CA SER A 3 -28.57 3.79 -7.97
C SER A 3 -29.02 2.77 -6.93
N LEU A 4 -28.24 2.62 -5.86
CA LEU A 4 -28.58 1.71 -4.76
C LEU A 4 -29.41 2.45 -3.72
N ARG A 5 -30.60 1.95 -3.37
CA ARG A 5 -31.53 2.62 -2.44
C ARG A 5 -31.76 1.79 -1.17
N PHE A 6 -32.14 2.48 -0.10
CA PHE A 6 -32.34 1.92 1.23
C PHE A 6 -33.80 2.04 1.71
N SER A 7 -34.20 1.17 2.65
CA SER A 7 -35.40 1.32 3.47
C SER A 7 -35.01 1.13 4.94
N LYS A 8 -35.24 2.14 5.79
CA LYS A 8 -34.80 2.10 7.19
C LYS A 8 -35.89 1.53 8.09
N MET A 9 -35.62 0.37 8.69
CA MET A 9 -36.52 -0.24 9.67
C MET A 9 -36.26 0.34 11.06
N GLY A 10 -37.30 0.82 11.72
CA GLY A 10 -37.28 1.34 13.08
C GLY A 10 -38.65 1.15 13.71
N SER A 11 -38.69 0.64 14.94
CA SER A 11 -39.92 0.25 15.63
C SER A 11 -40.53 1.37 16.47
N ALA A 12 -41.85 1.25 16.69
CA ALA A 12 -42.69 1.94 17.69
C ALA A 12 -43.42 3.24 17.26
N VAL A 13 -44.76 3.14 17.34
CA VAL A 13 -45.78 4.15 17.70
C VAL A 13 -45.74 5.51 16.96
N GLY A 14 -46.76 5.74 16.12
CA GLY A 14 -46.94 7.00 15.40
C GLY A 14 -48.01 7.93 15.99
N SER A 15 -48.19 9.06 15.30
CA SER A 15 -49.42 9.86 15.29
C SER A 15 -49.53 10.57 13.94
N SER A 16 -50.72 11.02 13.54
CA SER A 16 -50.97 11.52 12.18
C SER A 16 -51.18 13.04 12.12
N SER A 17 -50.69 13.67 11.05
CA SER A 17 -51.41 14.76 10.39
C SER A 17 -51.00 14.87 8.92
N ARG A 18 -51.89 15.43 8.09
CA ARG A 18 -51.67 15.69 6.66
C ARG A 18 -51.37 17.16 6.48
N LEU A 19 -50.55 17.53 5.48
CA LEU A 19 -50.83 18.68 4.59
C LEU A 19 -49.81 18.77 3.43
N ALA A 20 -50.33 19.12 2.25
CA ALA A 20 -49.61 19.46 1.01
C ALA A 20 -50.67 19.95 -0.02
N PRO A 21 -50.29 20.60 -1.14
CA PRO A 21 -48.99 21.18 -1.50
C PRO A 21 -49.07 22.70 -1.78
N VAL A 22 -47.93 23.34 -2.06
CA VAL A 22 -47.86 24.62 -2.82
C VAL A 22 -46.75 24.49 -3.87
N SER A 23 -46.99 24.98 -5.08
CA SER A 23 -46.04 24.88 -6.21
C SER A 23 -45.32 26.19 -6.51
N ALA A 24 -44.02 26.13 -6.78
CA ALA A 24 -43.31 27.20 -7.50
C ALA A 24 -42.19 26.64 -8.40
N ARG A 25 -42.25 27.00 -9.68
CA ARG A 25 -41.15 27.17 -10.64
C ARG A 25 -41.24 28.64 -11.12
N PRO A 26 -40.27 29.20 -11.88
CA PRO A 26 -38.92 28.73 -12.22
C PRO A 26 -37.83 29.75 -11.81
N ALA A 27 -36.56 29.46 -12.11
CA ALA A 27 -35.66 30.35 -12.87
C ALA A 27 -34.26 29.75 -13.04
N SER A 28 -33.65 29.97 -14.20
CA SER A 28 -32.19 30.06 -14.36
C SER A 28 -31.85 31.52 -14.66
N PRO A 29 -30.61 31.96 -14.41
CA PRO A 29 -29.82 32.32 -15.59
C PRO A 29 -28.32 31.99 -15.48
N THR A 30 -27.69 31.85 -16.64
CA THR A 30 -26.24 32.00 -16.85
C THR A 30 -25.92 33.44 -17.22
N PHE A 31 -24.77 34.01 -16.80
CA PHE A 31 -23.80 34.66 -17.71
C PHE A 31 -22.46 35.01 -17.00
N PHE A 32 -21.50 35.52 -17.78
CA PHE A 32 -20.09 35.78 -17.44
C PHE A 32 -19.83 37.00 -16.55
N GLY A 33 -18.69 36.97 -15.84
CA GLY A 33 -18.02 38.17 -15.31
C GLY A 33 -16.54 37.91 -14.98
N ARG A 34 -15.61 38.70 -15.55
CA ARG A 34 -14.19 38.76 -15.13
C ARG A 34 -14.01 39.90 -14.13
N CYS A 35 -13.13 39.74 -13.15
CA CYS A 35 -12.23 40.83 -12.71
C CYS A 35 -11.02 40.28 -11.92
N GLN A 36 -10.08 41.17 -11.56
CA GLN A 36 -8.72 40.83 -11.13
C GLN A 36 -8.48 40.94 -9.61
N ASN A 37 -7.41 40.26 -9.17
CA ASN A 37 -6.49 40.59 -8.06
C ASN A 37 -7.01 41.29 -6.80
N HIS A 38 -6.72 40.70 -5.63
CA HIS A 38 -5.86 41.37 -4.66
C HIS A 38 -5.06 40.36 -3.80
N LEU A 39 -3.84 40.74 -3.39
CA LEU A 39 -3.04 39.96 -2.43
C LEU A 39 -3.37 40.36 -0.99
N SER A 40 -3.27 39.40 -0.07
CA SER A 40 -3.15 39.64 1.37
C SER A 40 -2.29 38.56 2.05
N HIS A 41 -1.00 38.85 2.23
CA HIS A 41 -0.15 38.15 3.20
C HIS A 41 -0.48 38.61 4.62
N LEU A 42 -0.24 37.76 5.64
CA LEU A 42 0.17 38.07 7.02
C LEU A 42 0.59 36.74 7.73
N PRO A 43 1.30 36.72 8.88
CA PRO A 43 2.69 36.24 8.83
C PRO A 43 3.05 35.13 9.85
N LEU A 44 4.29 34.63 9.73
CA LEU A 44 4.96 33.73 10.67
C LEU A 44 5.43 34.45 11.95
N PRO A 45 5.51 33.75 13.11
CA PRO A 45 6.04 34.32 14.36
C PRO A 45 7.59 34.40 14.37
N PRO A 46 8.20 35.32 15.16
CA PRO A 46 9.61 35.67 15.03
C PRO A 46 10.59 34.79 15.84
N ARG A 47 11.79 34.57 15.29
CA ARG A 47 12.96 34.07 16.03
C ARG A 47 13.49 35.13 17.00
N LYS A 48 13.82 34.75 18.24
CA LYS A 48 14.58 35.60 19.17
C LYS A 48 16.09 35.42 18.94
N VAL A 49 16.75 36.49 18.52
CA VAL A 49 18.22 36.66 18.61
C VAL A 49 18.50 37.61 19.78
N ARG A 50 19.54 37.36 20.57
CA ARG A 50 19.96 38.24 21.67
C ARG A 50 21.44 38.60 21.50
N ASN A 51 21.73 39.88 21.29
CA ASN A 51 23.08 40.38 21.04
C ASN A 51 23.88 40.62 22.33
N GLN A 52 25.20 40.71 22.16
CA GLN A 52 26.22 40.92 23.18
C GLN A 52 26.18 42.32 23.82
N VAL A 53 26.75 42.44 25.02
CA VAL A 53 27.37 43.68 25.53
C VAL A 53 28.69 43.31 26.24
N ARG A 54 29.80 43.88 25.76
CA ARG A 54 31.04 44.41 26.42
C ARG A 54 31.42 43.87 27.83
N LYS A 55 32.70 43.72 28.24
CA LYS A 55 33.99 44.31 27.77
C LYS A 55 35.18 43.60 28.48
N SER A 56 36.41 43.66 27.95
CA SER A 56 37.75 43.65 28.64
C SER A 56 38.08 42.59 29.74
N ASP A 57 39.28 42.01 29.88
CA ASP A 57 40.64 42.47 29.49
C ASP A 57 41.73 41.34 29.47
N LEU A 58 42.92 41.70 28.95
CA LEU A 58 44.29 41.16 29.19
C LEU A 58 44.71 39.65 29.01
N ILE A 59 45.61 39.45 28.02
CA ILE A 59 47.01 38.91 28.12
C ILE A 59 47.32 37.46 28.61
N SER A 60 47.71 36.63 27.63
CA SER A 60 48.79 35.60 27.52
C SER A 60 49.29 34.66 28.66
N GLY A 61 49.69 33.44 28.25
CA GLY A 61 51.00 32.86 28.64
C GLY A 61 51.06 31.41 29.16
N GLY A 62 51.96 30.57 28.60
CA GLY A 62 52.37 29.24 29.14
C GLY A 62 51.39 28.08 28.89
N ARG A 63 51.74 26.83 28.56
CA ARG A 63 52.90 25.95 28.90
C ARG A 63 53.09 25.82 30.42
N THR A 64 53.09 24.65 31.07
CA THR A 64 53.36 23.25 30.65
C THR A 64 52.61 22.20 31.52
N ALA A 65 52.54 20.94 31.06
CA ALA A 65 52.33 19.75 31.92
C ALA A 65 53.71 19.20 32.41
N PRO A 66 53.86 18.07 33.17
CA PRO A 66 52.86 17.10 33.64
C PRO A 66 53.06 16.53 35.08
N ALA A 67 52.24 15.52 35.42
CA ALA A 67 52.61 14.26 36.12
C ALA A 67 52.71 14.14 37.67
N VAL A 68 51.96 13.12 38.17
CA VAL A 68 52.39 12.03 39.10
C VAL A 68 52.33 12.21 40.64
N LYS A 69 51.45 11.40 41.28
CA LYS A 69 51.50 10.68 42.60
C LYS A 69 51.88 11.50 43.89
N SER A 70 51.40 11.21 45.11
CA SER A 70 50.78 10.00 45.72
C SER A 70 49.93 10.31 46.97
N ASP A 71 49.17 9.30 47.43
CA ASP A 71 48.60 9.10 48.79
C ASP A 71 49.73 8.89 49.87
N PRO A 72 49.52 8.70 51.21
CA PRO A 72 48.27 8.42 51.95
C PRO A 72 48.07 8.92 53.42
N HIS A 73 46.86 8.64 53.96
CA HIS A 73 46.55 8.19 55.35
C HIS A 73 46.39 9.15 56.58
N ILE A 74 45.76 8.57 57.63
CA ILE A 74 45.56 8.99 59.06
C ILE A 74 44.34 9.91 59.34
N ARG A 75 43.60 9.86 60.47
CA ARG A 75 42.98 8.79 61.34
C ARG A 75 42.17 9.49 62.49
N GLN A 76 41.39 8.72 63.29
CA GLN A 76 40.78 9.10 64.60
C GLN A 76 39.65 10.17 64.60
N SER A 77 38.73 10.27 65.59
CA SER A 77 38.18 9.27 66.56
C SER A 77 36.95 9.82 67.35
N ILE A 78 36.00 8.94 67.69
CA ILE A 78 35.29 8.77 68.99
C ILE A 78 34.76 10.02 69.74
N ASP A 79 33.45 10.06 70.03
CA ASP A 79 32.92 10.02 71.43
C ASP A 79 31.40 9.73 71.50
N SER A 80 30.84 9.55 72.71
CA SER A 80 29.53 8.88 72.96
C SER A 80 28.68 9.48 74.09
N GLU A 81 27.35 9.31 74.07
CA GLU A 81 26.53 9.06 75.28
C GLU A 81 25.14 8.44 74.98
N VAL A 82 24.32 8.16 76.01
CA VAL A 82 23.25 7.14 76.01
C VAL A 82 22.02 7.59 76.82
N SER A 83 20.77 7.39 76.38
CA SER A 83 19.82 6.38 76.95
C SER A 83 18.44 6.28 76.28
N PHE A 84 17.82 5.11 76.49
CA PHE A 84 16.40 4.71 76.44
C PHE A 84 15.35 5.79 76.78
N THR A 85 14.13 5.75 76.22
CA THR A 85 13.12 4.68 76.39
C THR A 85 12.19 4.46 75.18
N ASP A 86 11.47 3.33 75.21
CA ASP A 86 10.65 2.79 74.13
C ASP A 86 9.37 3.59 73.82
N ASP A 87 9.06 3.73 72.53
CA ASP A 87 7.85 3.14 71.94
C ASP A 87 8.08 2.90 70.43
N ASN A 88 7.26 2.07 69.79
CA ASN A 88 7.45 1.71 68.37
C ASN A 88 6.89 2.79 67.43
N ASP A 89 7.67 3.22 66.42
CA ASP A 89 7.31 3.17 64.98
C ASP A 89 8.27 4.01 64.11
N ASP A 90 8.31 3.69 62.81
CA ASP A 90 9.08 4.37 61.74
C ASP A 90 10.65 4.32 61.88
N VAL A 91 11.47 4.59 60.86
CA VAL A 91 11.25 5.31 59.58
C VAL A 91 11.63 4.47 58.36
N GLY A 92 10.77 4.51 57.34
CA GLY A 92 11.08 4.06 55.97
C GLY A 92 10.49 4.96 54.87
N ASN A 93 10.17 6.21 55.18
CA ASN A 93 9.34 7.08 54.35
C ASN A 93 10.05 8.37 53.88
N GLU A 94 10.53 8.39 52.65
CA GLU A 94 10.85 9.64 51.92
C GLU A 94 9.97 9.82 50.68
N SER A 95 8.83 10.49 50.88
CA SER A 95 8.07 11.10 49.79
C SER A 95 8.77 12.39 49.33
N PHE A 96 9.72 12.30 48.39
CA PHE A 96 10.37 13.47 47.79
C PHE A 96 10.40 13.45 46.25
N GLY A 97 10.27 14.65 45.66
CA GLY A 97 10.94 14.96 44.39
C GLY A 97 10.22 14.61 43.09
N SER A 98 9.09 15.26 42.81
CA SER A 98 8.58 15.37 41.43
C SER A 98 9.51 16.25 40.56
N GLN A 99 10.55 15.66 39.96
CA GLN A 99 11.45 16.35 39.02
C GLN A 99 11.66 15.60 37.70
N ASN A 100 10.95 16.07 36.67
CA ASN A 100 11.43 16.29 35.30
C ASN A 100 12.47 15.30 34.72
N VAL A 101 12.04 14.12 34.29
CA VAL A 101 12.71 13.43 33.16
C VAL A 101 11.99 13.83 31.88
N GLN A 102 12.57 14.77 31.12
CA GLN A 102 11.97 15.24 29.87
C GLN A 102 11.95 14.14 28.80
N TRP A 103 10.80 13.94 28.17
CA TRP A 103 10.66 13.01 27.05
C TRP A 103 11.33 13.61 25.82
N ALA A 104 12.58 13.21 25.57
CA ALA A 104 13.34 13.61 24.40
C ALA A 104 12.77 12.95 23.14
N HIS A 105 11.91 13.68 22.41
CA HIS A 105 11.50 13.33 21.05
C HIS A 105 12.72 13.31 20.11
N GLY A 106 13.33 12.13 19.95
CA GLY A 106 14.29 11.85 18.90
C GLY A 106 13.60 11.81 17.54
N LYS A 107 14.14 12.55 16.57
CA LYS A 107 13.77 12.43 15.15
C LYS A 107 14.69 11.41 14.45
N ASP A 108 14.37 11.17 13.18
CA ASP A 108 15.23 10.60 12.15
C ASP A 108 15.52 9.09 12.25
N GLY A 109 15.85 8.46 11.11
CA GLY A 109 16.23 7.05 11.02
C GLY A 109 15.25 6.17 10.23
N GLU A 110 15.44 6.11 8.91
CA GLU A 110 14.71 5.21 8.02
C GLU A 110 15.15 3.74 8.20
N ASP A 111 14.22 2.80 8.07
CA ASP A 111 14.49 1.35 8.03
C ASP A 111 13.58 0.70 6.96
N ARG A 112 14.10 0.57 5.73
CA ARG A 112 13.46 -0.08 4.57
C ARG A 112 14.50 -0.92 3.81
N VAL A 113 14.26 -2.23 3.64
CA VAL A 113 15.12 -3.15 2.83
C VAL A 113 14.20 -3.99 1.93
N HIS A 114 14.36 -4.02 0.60
CA HIS A 114 13.33 -4.59 -0.31
C HIS A 114 13.93 -5.35 -1.51
N ILE A 115 13.39 -6.54 -1.87
CA ILE A 115 13.83 -7.42 -3.01
C ILE A 115 12.67 -8.32 -3.52
N VAL A 116 12.15 -8.12 -4.74
CA VAL A 116 10.80 -8.59 -5.17
C VAL A 116 10.59 -8.56 -6.71
N ILE A 117 9.37 -8.72 -7.32
CA ILE A 117 9.17 -8.63 -8.81
C ILE A 117 7.70 -8.56 -9.44
N PHE A 118 7.26 -7.63 -10.34
CA PHE A 118 5.83 -7.46 -10.88
C PHE A 118 5.43 -8.06 -12.29
N GLU A 119 4.14 -8.33 -12.64
CA GLU A 119 3.40 -7.64 -13.77
C GLU A 119 2.34 -8.37 -14.71
N GLU A 120 1.04 -8.50 -14.37
CA GLU A 120 -0.17 -8.10 -15.17
C GLU A 120 -1.39 -7.90 -14.21
N PRO A 121 -2.55 -7.28 -14.56
CA PRO A 121 -3.47 -6.66 -13.59
C PRO A 121 -4.18 -7.65 -12.65
N GLY A 122 -4.29 -7.18 -11.42
CA GLY A 122 -4.39 -7.94 -10.18
C GLY A 122 -3.57 -7.20 -9.12
N CYS A 123 -3.76 -7.55 -7.85
CA CYS A 123 -2.98 -6.96 -6.75
C CYS A 123 -1.48 -7.23 -6.97
N VAL A 124 -0.65 -6.21 -6.71
CA VAL A 124 0.82 -6.33 -6.65
C VAL A 124 1.25 -6.22 -5.21
N PHE A 125 2.44 -6.71 -4.92
CA PHE A 125 3.04 -6.57 -3.61
C PHE A 125 4.52 -6.22 -3.66
N GLU A 126 5.05 -5.61 -2.61
CA GLU A 126 6.50 -5.46 -2.43
C GLU A 126 7.00 -6.49 -1.38
N LEU A 127 8.28 -6.85 -1.27
CA LEU A 127 8.80 -7.77 -0.23
C LEU A 127 9.83 -6.96 0.54
N GLY A 128 9.41 -6.44 1.68
CA GLY A 128 10.31 -5.86 2.66
C GLY A 128 10.99 -6.95 3.51
N GLY A 129 12.26 -6.75 3.81
CA GLY A 129 12.88 -7.25 5.03
C GLY A 129 12.75 -6.17 6.09
N ILE A 130 12.20 -6.50 7.26
CA ILE A 130 12.19 -5.60 8.42
C ILE A 130 13.22 -6.00 9.46
N GLN A 131 13.85 -4.98 10.02
CA GLN A 131 14.74 -5.12 11.16
C GLN A 131 13.98 -4.96 12.48
N ARG A 132 13.62 -6.09 13.13
CA ARG A 132 13.38 -6.09 14.59
C ARG A 132 13.87 -7.35 15.31
N LYS A 133 15.01 -7.88 14.89
CA LYS A 133 15.92 -8.64 15.77
C LYS A 133 17.36 -8.54 15.26
N ILE A 134 18.16 -7.66 15.85
CA ILE A 134 19.61 -7.56 15.56
C ILE A 134 20.33 -8.67 16.34
N GLU A 135 20.05 -9.91 15.96
CA GLU A 135 20.84 -11.09 16.30
C GLU A 135 20.40 -12.26 15.42
N ARG A 136 21.20 -12.53 14.36
CA ARG A 136 21.07 -13.60 13.36
C ARG A 136 19.84 -13.54 12.42
N HIS A 137 20.13 -13.15 11.18
CA HIS A 137 19.48 -13.65 9.94
C HIS A 137 17.95 -13.58 9.82
N ASN A 138 17.43 -12.46 9.29
CA ASN A 138 16.19 -12.44 8.50
C ASN A 138 16.44 -11.69 7.18
N ARG A 139 16.96 -12.42 6.19
CA ARG A 139 16.91 -12.08 4.75
C ARG A 139 15.83 -12.97 4.12
N ILE A 140 15.41 -12.71 2.88
CA ILE A 140 14.88 -13.81 2.05
C ILE A 140 16.09 -14.68 1.69
N THR A 141 16.32 -15.74 2.46
CA THR A 141 17.40 -16.71 2.20
C THR A 141 16.95 -17.75 1.18
N GLN A 142 17.83 -18.69 0.85
CA GLN A 142 17.46 -19.88 0.05
C GLN A 142 16.40 -20.74 0.76
N LYS A 143 16.35 -20.73 2.10
CA LYS A 143 15.32 -21.40 2.91
C LYS A 143 13.94 -20.78 2.69
N ASP A 144 13.87 -19.48 2.47
CA ASP A 144 12.62 -18.74 2.41
C ASP A 144 11.95 -18.82 1.03
N ILE A 145 12.73 -18.82 -0.05
CA ILE A 145 12.22 -19.19 -1.39
C ILE A 145 11.81 -20.67 -1.48
N SER A 146 12.31 -21.53 -0.57
CA SER A 146 11.84 -22.92 -0.43
C SER A 146 10.57 -23.07 0.43
N ASN A 147 10.05 -21.99 1.01
CA ASN A 147 8.90 -22.05 1.92
C ASN A 147 7.59 -22.36 1.17
N LYS A 148 6.94 -23.47 1.54
CA LYS A 148 5.70 -23.94 0.90
C LYS A 148 4.52 -22.98 1.07
N ILE A 149 4.41 -22.31 2.22
CA ILE A 149 3.32 -21.35 2.48
C ILE A 149 3.49 -20.14 1.56
N LEU A 150 4.70 -19.55 1.49
CA LEU A 150 4.99 -18.45 0.58
C LEU A 150 4.73 -18.84 -0.90
N LEU A 151 5.21 -20.01 -1.33
CA LEU A 151 5.01 -20.48 -2.70
C LEU A 151 3.52 -20.68 -3.03
N ASN A 152 2.75 -21.28 -2.12
CA ASN A 152 1.31 -21.49 -2.29
C ASN A 152 0.54 -20.16 -2.20
N ALA A 153 0.98 -19.24 -1.34
CA ALA A 153 0.40 -17.91 -1.19
C ALA A 153 0.49 -17.11 -2.50
N ILE A 154 1.61 -17.19 -3.20
CA ILE A 154 1.79 -16.59 -4.53
C ILE A 154 0.92 -17.32 -5.58
N LYS A 155 0.96 -18.66 -5.61
CA LYS A 155 0.21 -19.49 -6.58
C LYS A 155 -1.30 -19.30 -6.51
N ALA A 156 -1.87 -18.98 -5.34
CA ALA A 156 -3.30 -18.75 -5.20
C ALA A 156 -3.86 -17.60 -6.06
N PHE A 157 -2.99 -16.67 -6.49
CA PHE A 157 -3.25 -15.54 -7.39
C PHE A 157 -2.87 -15.81 -8.87
N SER A 158 -2.40 -17.02 -9.23
CA SER A 158 -1.70 -17.28 -10.51
C SER A 158 -2.35 -16.63 -11.75
N PRO A 159 -1.72 -15.64 -12.42
CA PRO A 159 -0.42 -15.03 -12.14
C PRO A 159 -0.48 -13.86 -11.14
N LEU A 160 0.51 -13.80 -10.24
CA LEU A 160 0.69 -12.68 -9.31
C LEU A 160 1.69 -11.63 -9.84
N LYS A 161 1.54 -10.38 -9.39
CA LYS A 161 2.59 -9.35 -9.44
C LYS A 161 3.21 -9.14 -8.04
N ILE A 162 4.51 -8.92 -7.96
CA ILE A 162 5.29 -8.46 -6.78
C ILE A 162 6.11 -7.17 -7.20
N ARG A 163 7.20 -6.63 -6.58
CA ARG A 163 7.93 -5.38 -7.07
C ARG A 163 9.43 -5.19 -6.67
N LEU A 164 10.47 -5.33 -7.53
CA LEU A 164 11.88 -5.08 -7.08
C LEU A 164 12.19 -3.56 -6.90
N GLY A 165 11.35 -2.84 -6.17
CA GLY A 165 11.55 -1.46 -5.78
C GLY A 165 11.71 -1.34 -4.26
N GLY A 166 11.46 -0.14 -3.75
CA GLY A 166 11.79 0.26 -2.39
C GLY A 166 13.15 0.96 -2.31
N THR A 167 13.35 1.72 -1.24
CA THR A 167 14.39 2.76 -1.09
C THR A 167 15.82 2.32 -1.41
N LEU A 168 16.20 1.07 -1.14
CA LEU A 168 17.57 0.58 -1.37
C LEU A 168 17.88 0.16 -2.82
N GLN A 169 16.91 0.18 -3.76
CA GLN A 169 17.20 -0.13 -5.17
C GLN A 169 18.26 0.84 -5.74
N ASP A 170 18.25 2.11 -5.34
CA ASP A 170 19.20 3.12 -5.79
C ASP A 170 20.57 3.07 -5.07
N LYS A 171 20.74 2.13 -4.14
CA LYS A 171 22.03 1.83 -3.50
C LYS A 171 22.54 0.41 -3.78
N VAL A 172 21.91 -0.33 -4.70
CA VAL A 172 22.40 -1.65 -5.15
C VAL A 172 23.29 -1.55 -6.39
N ILE A 173 24.29 -2.43 -6.50
CA ILE A 173 25.05 -2.71 -7.73
C ILE A 173 24.88 -4.18 -8.10
N TYR A 174 24.74 -4.49 -9.38
CA TYR A 174 24.65 -5.87 -9.89
C TYR A 174 26.06 -6.38 -10.18
N GLN A 175 26.51 -7.45 -9.52
CA GLN A 175 27.85 -8.02 -9.73
C GLN A 175 27.85 -9.16 -10.75
N PHE A 176 28.76 -9.04 -11.72
CA PHE A 176 29.13 -10.04 -12.72
C PHE A 176 30.49 -10.66 -12.40
N ARG A 177 30.80 -11.82 -12.98
CA ARG A 177 32.03 -12.59 -12.68
C ARG A 177 33.35 -11.89 -13.02
N ASN A 178 33.29 -10.80 -13.78
CA ASN A 178 34.47 -10.03 -14.20
C ASN A 178 34.74 -8.84 -13.28
N ASP A 179 33.86 -8.55 -12.31
CA ASP A 179 34.01 -7.39 -11.42
C ASP A 179 35.00 -7.70 -10.30
N HIS A 180 36.09 -6.94 -10.24
CA HIS A 180 37.15 -7.11 -9.23
C HIS A 180 36.74 -6.56 -7.86
N GLY A 181 35.95 -7.33 -7.09
CA GLY A 181 35.59 -6.99 -5.72
C GLY A 181 34.71 -8.03 -5.01
N ALA A 182 34.64 -7.96 -3.68
CA ALA A 182 33.71 -8.76 -2.90
C ALA A 182 32.28 -8.17 -2.97
N CYS A 183 31.27 -9.01 -3.18
CA CYS A 183 29.87 -8.57 -3.22
C CYS A 183 29.32 -8.28 -1.82
N THR A 184 29.63 -7.11 -1.28
CA THR A 184 29.16 -6.65 0.03
C THR A 184 27.64 -6.49 0.04
N GLN A 185 26.98 -7.14 0.98
CA GLN A 185 25.57 -6.89 1.26
C GLN A 185 25.39 -5.52 1.92
N PHE A 186 24.17 -4.98 1.91
CA PHE A 186 23.82 -3.80 2.70
C PHE A 186 24.18 -4.02 4.18
N ILE A 187 24.87 -3.04 4.77
CA ILE A 187 25.21 -2.98 6.20
C ILE A 187 24.56 -1.70 6.75
N LYS A 188 23.92 -1.77 7.93
CA LYS A 188 23.32 -0.59 8.55
C LYS A 188 24.41 0.37 9.02
N ASP A 189 24.35 1.61 8.54
CA ASP A 189 25.26 2.71 8.85
C ASP A 189 24.46 4.01 8.83
N SER A 190 24.23 4.63 9.99
CA SER A 190 23.43 5.84 10.13
C SER A 190 24.09 7.11 9.59
N THR A 191 25.33 7.04 9.10
CA THR A 191 26.01 8.16 8.42
C THR A 191 25.79 8.16 6.90
N GLU A 192 25.34 7.04 6.35
CA GLU A 192 25.04 6.86 4.93
C GLU A 192 23.60 7.27 4.58
N MET A 193 23.39 7.73 3.33
CA MET A 193 22.04 7.96 2.79
C MET A 193 21.17 6.70 2.97
N PHE A 194 19.94 6.87 3.44
CA PHE A 194 18.99 5.79 3.81
C PHE A 194 19.42 4.90 4.99
N GLY A 195 20.51 5.23 5.71
CA GLY A 195 20.95 4.45 6.86
C GLY A 195 21.64 3.12 6.53
N PHE A 196 22.04 2.88 5.28
CA PHE A 196 22.75 1.67 4.85
C PHE A 196 23.87 1.97 3.87
N THR A 197 24.96 1.19 3.91
CA THR A 197 26.04 1.21 2.92
C THR A 197 25.55 0.84 1.51
N ARG A 198 26.39 1.02 0.48
CA ARG A 198 26.14 0.46 -0.86
C ARG A 198 26.08 -1.08 -0.80
N GLY A 199 25.01 -1.66 -1.32
CA GLY A 199 24.80 -3.11 -1.39
C GLY A 199 25.10 -3.70 -2.78
N CYS A 200 25.23 -5.01 -2.83
CA CYS A 200 25.50 -5.77 -4.05
C CYS A 200 24.54 -6.95 -4.23
N LEU A 201 24.03 -7.12 -5.45
CA LEU A 201 23.25 -8.28 -5.89
C LEU A 201 24.15 -9.17 -6.77
N PRO A 202 24.60 -10.36 -6.30
CA PRO A 202 25.38 -11.28 -7.10
C PRO A 202 24.47 -12.04 -8.06
N MET A 203 24.94 -12.33 -9.28
CA MET A 203 24.10 -13.01 -10.28
C MET A 203 23.60 -14.41 -9.86
N SER A 204 24.26 -15.11 -8.95
CA SER A 204 23.72 -16.35 -8.36
C SER A 204 22.42 -16.12 -7.59
N ARG A 205 22.31 -15.01 -6.85
CA ARG A 205 21.07 -14.64 -6.15
C ARG A 205 19.98 -14.19 -7.13
N TRP A 206 20.37 -13.62 -8.26
CA TRP A 206 19.45 -13.29 -9.35
C TRP A 206 18.91 -14.55 -10.03
N ASP A 207 19.75 -15.58 -10.20
CA ASP A 207 19.36 -16.90 -10.69
C ASP A 207 18.34 -17.57 -9.74
N ASP A 208 18.65 -17.67 -8.42
CA ASP A 208 17.76 -18.20 -7.37
C ASP A 208 16.34 -17.61 -7.46
N LEU A 209 16.28 -16.27 -7.59
CA LEU A 209 15.05 -15.50 -7.59
C LEU A 209 14.21 -15.81 -8.83
N ASN A 210 14.82 -15.82 -10.02
CA ASN A 210 14.11 -16.12 -11.26
C ASN A 210 13.63 -17.57 -11.35
N GLU A 211 14.36 -18.54 -10.79
CA GLU A 211 13.86 -19.90 -10.64
C GLU A 211 12.64 -19.96 -9.72
N PHE A 212 12.68 -19.30 -8.55
CA PHE A 212 11.54 -19.21 -7.65
C PHE A 212 10.31 -18.56 -8.31
N PHE A 213 10.47 -17.43 -9.01
CA PHE A 213 9.35 -16.75 -9.69
C PHE A 213 8.74 -17.62 -10.80
N LYS A 214 9.56 -18.34 -11.56
CA LYS A 214 9.12 -19.33 -12.56
C LYS A 214 8.33 -20.48 -11.91
N ILE A 215 8.80 -21.03 -10.79
CA ILE A 215 8.10 -22.10 -10.05
C ILE A 215 6.79 -21.59 -9.43
N ALA A 216 6.73 -20.31 -9.05
CA ALA A 216 5.57 -19.66 -8.44
C ALA A 216 4.50 -19.20 -9.45
N GLY A 217 4.83 -19.07 -10.74
CA GLY A 217 3.94 -18.48 -11.74
C GLY A 217 3.78 -16.96 -11.58
N ALA A 218 4.75 -16.29 -10.95
CA ALA A 218 4.77 -14.84 -10.82
C ALA A 218 5.18 -14.18 -12.14
N LYS A 219 4.67 -12.98 -12.39
CA LYS A 219 5.20 -12.07 -13.42
C LYS A 219 6.17 -11.07 -12.80
N VAL A 220 7.11 -10.56 -13.60
CA VAL A 220 8.44 -10.15 -13.13
C VAL A 220 8.91 -8.75 -13.62
N ILE A 221 8.88 -7.70 -12.78
CA ILE A 221 9.46 -6.35 -12.99
C ILE A 221 10.53 -6.11 -11.95
N PHE A 222 11.67 -5.63 -12.41
CA PHE A 222 12.77 -5.20 -11.58
C PHE A 222 12.91 -3.67 -11.54
N GLY A 223 13.13 -3.07 -10.37
CA GLY A 223 13.49 -1.65 -10.20
C GLY A 223 15.01 -1.46 -10.25
N LEU A 224 15.45 -0.64 -11.18
CA LEU A 224 16.86 -0.39 -11.51
C LEU A 224 17.39 0.82 -10.78
N ASN A 225 18.60 0.73 -10.21
CA ASN A 225 19.34 1.86 -9.66
C ASN A 225 19.46 3.03 -10.66
N ALA A 226 18.75 4.11 -10.39
CA ALA A 226 18.73 5.34 -11.18
C ALA A 226 19.79 6.36 -10.76
N LEU A 227 20.38 6.23 -9.55
CA LEU A 227 21.44 7.08 -9.03
C LEU A 227 22.86 6.67 -9.49
N ASN A 228 23.00 5.50 -10.15
CA ASN A 228 24.31 5.02 -10.61
C ASN A 228 25.02 6.03 -11.53
N GLY A 229 26.24 6.41 -11.16
CA GLY A 229 27.08 7.36 -11.90
C GLY A 229 26.83 8.84 -11.64
N ARG A 230 25.89 9.20 -10.75
CA ARG A 230 25.51 10.60 -10.46
C ARG A 230 26.23 11.20 -9.25
N THR A 231 26.15 12.53 -9.13
CA THR A 231 26.55 13.29 -7.95
C THR A 231 25.31 13.77 -7.20
N ILE A 232 25.22 13.47 -5.91
CA ILE A 232 24.12 13.90 -5.02
C ILE A 232 24.63 15.08 -4.17
N GLY A 233 23.89 16.19 -4.18
CA GLY A 233 24.17 17.37 -3.37
C GLY A 233 23.80 17.19 -1.89
N SER A 234 24.28 18.08 -1.03
CA SER A 234 23.95 18.07 0.42
C SER A 234 22.48 18.39 0.73
N ASP A 235 21.72 18.83 -0.27
CA ASP A 235 20.28 19.07 -0.25
C ASP A 235 19.47 17.92 -0.92
N GLY A 236 20.15 16.84 -1.33
CA GLY A 236 19.57 15.73 -2.08
C GLY A 236 19.45 15.99 -3.59
N SER A 237 19.69 17.22 -4.08
CA SER A 237 19.60 17.51 -5.51
C SER A 237 20.64 16.71 -6.30
N THR A 238 20.19 15.92 -7.27
CA THR A 238 21.04 14.94 -7.95
C THR A 238 21.30 15.34 -9.40
N THR A 239 22.57 15.33 -9.78
CA THR A 239 23.08 15.87 -11.05
C THR A 239 23.93 14.86 -11.82
N GLY A 240 24.06 15.07 -13.12
CA GLY A 240 24.68 14.13 -14.06
C GLY A 240 23.66 13.16 -14.69
N ALA A 241 24.02 12.60 -15.84
CA ALA A 241 23.22 11.60 -16.54
C ALA A 241 23.30 10.22 -15.88
N TRP A 242 22.30 9.36 -16.11
CA TRP A 242 22.33 7.98 -15.63
C TRP A 242 23.42 7.15 -16.31
N ASN A 243 24.27 6.49 -15.53
CA ASN A 243 25.17 5.46 -16.06
C ASN A 243 24.43 4.11 -16.14
N SER A 244 23.82 3.87 -17.29
CA SER A 244 23.04 2.65 -17.56
C SER A 244 23.84 1.35 -17.60
N SER A 245 25.18 1.40 -17.70
CA SER A 245 26.03 0.25 -18.04
C SER A 245 25.83 -0.98 -17.14
N ASN A 246 25.64 -0.77 -15.83
CA ASN A 246 25.41 -1.86 -14.88
C ASN A 246 24.00 -2.47 -15.03
N ALA A 247 22.98 -1.63 -15.22
CA ALA A 247 21.61 -2.05 -15.51
C ALA A 247 21.49 -2.79 -16.85
N GLU A 248 22.12 -2.27 -17.91
CA GLU A 248 22.16 -2.95 -19.22
C GLU A 248 22.81 -4.33 -19.12
N SER A 249 23.89 -4.46 -18.33
CA SER A 249 24.54 -5.74 -18.08
C SER A 249 23.60 -6.74 -17.38
N LEU A 250 22.78 -6.28 -16.42
CA LEU A 250 21.75 -7.08 -15.78
C LEU A 250 20.68 -7.52 -16.79
N ILE A 251 20.13 -6.58 -17.57
CA ILE A 251 19.09 -6.86 -18.58
C ILE A 251 19.60 -7.90 -19.60
N ARG A 252 20.83 -7.72 -20.12
CA ARG A 252 21.48 -8.66 -21.04
C ARG A 252 21.72 -10.03 -20.41
N TYR A 253 22.24 -10.11 -19.19
CA TYR A 253 22.43 -11.37 -18.46
C TYR A 253 21.11 -12.13 -18.30
N THR A 254 20.05 -11.41 -17.96
CA THR A 254 18.70 -11.95 -17.71
C THR A 254 18.11 -12.57 -18.98
N VAL A 255 18.22 -11.87 -20.11
CA VAL A 255 17.81 -12.39 -21.43
C VAL A 255 18.66 -13.58 -21.84
N ASN A 256 19.98 -13.54 -21.64
CA ASN A 256 20.89 -14.65 -21.93
C ASN A 256 20.62 -15.91 -21.08
N LYS A 257 20.01 -15.76 -19.90
CA LYS A 257 19.54 -16.88 -19.06
C LYS A 257 18.15 -17.41 -19.44
N GLY A 258 17.45 -16.76 -20.36
CA GLY A 258 16.05 -17.09 -20.69
C GLY A 258 15.07 -16.77 -19.55
N TYR A 259 15.43 -15.84 -18.66
CA TYR A 259 14.54 -15.37 -17.60
C TYR A 259 13.57 -14.33 -18.17
N ASN A 260 12.28 -14.51 -17.89
CA ASN A 260 11.24 -13.61 -18.38
C ASN A 260 11.03 -12.46 -17.39
N ILE A 261 11.37 -11.24 -17.82
CA ILE A 261 11.03 -10.00 -17.14
C ILE A 261 9.93 -9.34 -17.98
N TYR A 262 8.79 -9.06 -17.34
CA TYR A 262 7.66 -8.37 -17.93
C TYR A 262 7.81 -6.83 -17.85
N GLY A 263 8.67 -6.26 -16.98
CA GLY A 263 9.01 -4.83 -17.07
C GLY A 263 10.24 -4.34 -16.28
N TRP A 264 10.62 -3.08 -16.45
CA TRP A 264 11.75 -2.45 -15.76
C TRP A 264 11.36 -1.05 -15.25
N GLU A 265 11.40 -0.86 -13.92
CA GLU A 265 11.22 0.43 -13.26
C GLU A 265 12.60 1.09 -13.01
N LEU A 266 12.66 2.41 -12.87
CA LEU A 266 13.93 3.16 -12.73
C LEU A 266 13.98 3.99 -11.44
N GLY A 267 14.41 3.40 -10.34
CA GLY A 267 14.63 4.07 -9.05
C GLY A 267 13.38 4.20 -8.17
N ASN A 268 13.59 4.70 -6.95
CA ASN A 268 12.56 4.87 -5.91
C ASN A 268 12.51 6.30 -5.36
N GLU A 269 11.31 6.87 -5.34
CA GLU A 269 10.97 8.09 -4.61
C GLU A 269 11.88 9.29 -4.96
N LEU A 270 12.41 9.34 -6.19
CA LEU A 270 13.33 10.40 -6.69
C LEU A 270 12.60 11.60 -7.33
N SER A 271 11.27 11.58 -7.36
CA SER A 271 10.41 12.60 -7.99
C SER A 271 10.04 13.75 -7.05
N GLY A 272 9.90 14.96 -7.60
CA GLY A 272 9.58 16.16 -6.81
C GLY A 272 10.73 16.52 -5.86
N ASN A 273 10.42 16.64 -4.57
CA ASN A 273 11.43 16.86 -3.52
C ASN A 273 12.33 15.64 -3.27
N GLY A 274 11.89 14.45 -3.69
CA GLY A 274 12.57 13.19 -3.46
C GLY A 274 12.54 12.69 -2.00
N ILE A 275 13.10 11.50 -1.79
CA ILE A 275 13.47 10.93 -0.48
C ILE A 275 14.96 10.62 -0.55
N GLY A 276 15.78 11.31 0.27
CA GLY A 276 17.25 11.25 0.27
C GLY A 276 17.94 11.84 -0.98
N ALA A 277 17.38 11.62 -2.16
CA ALA A 277 17.85 12.14 -3.44
C ALA A 277 16.66 12.54 -4.34
N SER A 278 16.84 13.57 -5.18
CA SER A 278 15.85 14.04 -6.15
C SER A 278 16.47 14.31 -7.52
N ILE A 279 15.78 13.94 -8.59
CA ILE A 279 16.22 14.16 -9.99
C ILE A 279 15.23 15.09 -10.69
N ALA A 280 15.74 16.04 -11.48
CA ALA A 280 14.91 16.91 -12.30
C ALA A 280 14.11 16.11 -13.37
N ALA A 281 12.84 16.49 -13.60
CA ALA A 281 11.89 15.70 -14.38
C ALA A 281 12.28 15.52 -15.86
N ASP A 282 13.01 16.48 -16.43
CA ASP A 282 13.55 16.49 -17.79
C ASP A 282 14.79 15.59 -17.95
N GLN A 283 15.70 15.63 -16.97
CA GLN A 283 16.81 14.69 -16.87
C GLN A 283 16.28 13.26 -16.69
N TYR A 284 15.38 13.05 -15.73
CA TYR A 284 14.78 11.74 -15.46
C TYR A 284 14.00 11.20 -16.68
N ALA A 285 13.28 12.05 -17.41
CA ALA A 285 12.66 11.68 -18.69
C ALA A 285 13.68 11.20 -19.73
N SER A 286 14.83 11.89 -19.82
CA SER A 286 15.94 11.51 -20.70
C SER A 286 16.56 10.17 -20.33
N ASP A 287 16.66 9.86 -19.03
CA ASP A 287 17.17 8.58 -18.52
C ASP A 287 16.18 7.42 -18.80
N VAL A 288 14.87 7.66 -18.69
CA VAL A 288 13.83 6.70 -19.12
C VAL A 288 13.87 6.44 -20.64
N ILE A 289 14.16 7.45 -21.46
CA ILE A 289 14.38 7.26 -22.91
C ILE A 289 15.61 6.38 -23.19
N ILE A 290 16.65 6.44 -22.34
CA ILE A 290 17.81 5.53 -22.43
C ILE A 290 17.41 4.10 -22.05
N LEU A 291 16.67 3.91 -20.95
CA LEU A 291 16.15 2.59 -20.56
C LEU A 291 15.27 1.95 -21.65
N GLN A 292 14.37 2.72 -22.27
CA GLN A 292 13.55 2.25 -23.39
C GLN A 292 14.39 1.79 -24.58
N LYS A 293 15.47 2.50 -24.94
CA LYS A 293 16.37 2.09 -26.03
C LYS A 293 17.05 0.75 -25.70
N ILE A 294 17.57 0.62 -24.48
CA ILE A 294 18.18 -0.63 -23.99
C ILE A 294 17.18 -1.79 -24.05
N VAL A 295 15.93 -1.58 -23.64
CA VAL A 295 14.87 -2.61 -23.74
C VAL A 295 14.58 -2.98 -25.21
N GLN A 296 14.43 -2.01 -26.12
CA GLN A 296 14.19 -2.32 -27.53
C GLN A 296 15.37 -3.05 -28.20
N ASP A 297 16.61 -2.75 -27.81
CA ASP A 297 17.82 -3.36 -28.38
C ASP A 297 18.15 -4.73 -27.80
N VAL A 298 18.05 -4.92 -26.49
CA VAL A 298 18.33 -6.22 -25.85
C VAL A 298 17.23 -7.24 -26.16
N TYR A 299 15.96 -6.80 -26.21
CA TYR A 299 14.83 -7.66 -26.57
C TYR A 299 14.46 -7.58 -28.06
N ARG A 300 15.36 -7.15 -28.95
CA ARG A 300 15.06 -6.90 -30.37
C ARG A 300 14.46 -8.11 -31.11
N GLY A 301 14.85 -9.32 -30.74
CA GLY A 301 14.35 -10.59 -31.30
C GLY A 301 13.14 -11.21 -30.60
N PHE A 302 12.53 -10.53 -29.61
CA PHE A 302 11.41 -11.05 -28.83
C PHE A 302 10.09 -10.41 -29.26
N GLU A 303 9.06 -11.25 -29.40
CA GLU A 303 7.69 -10.84 -29.75
C GLU A 303 7.07 -9.95 -28.66
N THR A 304 7.09 -10.42 -27.41
CA THR A 304 6.76 -9.61 -26.22
C THR A 304 8.04 -9.02 -25.66
N LYS A 305 8.06 -7.71 -25.44
CA LYS A 305 9.13 -7.00 -24.71
C LYS A 305 8.62 -6.51 -23.35
N PRO A 306 9.50 -6.34 -22.35
CA PRO A 306 9.11 -5.74 -21.09
C PRO A 306 8.60 -4.30 -21.24
N LEU A 307 7.74 -3.88 -20.32
CA LEU A 307 7.35 -2.48 -20.15
C LEU A 307 8.48 -1.68 -19.48
N VAL A 308 8.48 -0.37 -19.67
CA VAL A 308 9.33 0.60 -18.97
C VAL A 308 8.45 1.51 -18.10
N LEU A 309 8.87 1.65 -16.84
CA LEU A 309 8.10 2.23 -15.74
C LEU A 309 8.88 3.32 -15.01
N GLY A 310 8.14 4.28 -14.43
CA GLY A 310 8.68 5.30 -13.53
C GLY A 310 7.62 6.37 -13.17
N PRO A 311 7.87 7.25 -12.20
CA PRO A 311 9.14 7.44 -11.49
C PRO A 311 9.28 6.68 -10.15
N GLY A 312 8.41 5.70 -9.86
CA GLY A 312 8.37 5.01 -8.57
C GLY A 312 8.30 5.96 -7.37
N GLY A 313 7.47 7.02 -7.40
CA GLY A 313 7.51 8.08 -6.37
C GLY A 313 6.19 8.82 -6.14
N PHE A 314 6.18 9.75 -5.19
CA PHE A 314 4.98 10.51 -4.83
C PHE A 314 4.58 11.51 -5.93
N PHE A 315 3.27 11.63 -6.19
CA PHE A 315 2.75 12.48 -7.26
C PHE A 315 2.93 13.97 -6.96
N ASP A 316 3.81 14.63 -7.71
CA ASP A 316 3.88 16.08 -7.87
C ASP A 316 3.39 16.47 -9.26
N ALA A 317 2.41 17.38 -9.33
CA ALA A 317 1.74 17.72 -10.58
C ALA A 317 2.66 18.36 -11.65
N ASN A 318 3.64 19.18 -11.23
CA ASN A 318 4.55 19.87 -12.15
C ASN A 318 5.64 18.91 -12.66
N TRP A 319 6.21 18.13 -11.74
CA TRP A 319 7.22 17.12 -12.03
C TRP A 319 6.64 16.03 -12.94
N PHE A 320 5.48 15.45 -12.60
CA PHE A 320 4.86 14.39 -13.41
C PHE A 320 4.42 14.92 -14.79
N THR A 321 3.87 16.13 -14.88
CA THR A 321 3.51 16.72 -16.18
C THR A 321 4.74 16.92 -17.07
N THR A 322 5.87 17.36 -16.50
CA THR A 322 7.13 17.53 -17.22
C THR A 322 7.70 16.17 -17.65
N PHE A 323 7.72 15.19 -16.76
CA PHE A 323 8.21 13.84 -16.99
C PHE A 323 7.39 13.10 -18.07
N ILE A 324 6.07 13.03 -17.94
CA ILE A 324 5.18 12.33 -18.89
C ILE A 324 5.29 12.94 -20.29
N LYS A 325 5.44 14.27 -20.39
CA LYS A 325 5.67 14.97 -21.66
C LYS A 325 7.05 14.65 -22.25
N GLY A 326 8.10 14.71 -21.42
CA GLY A 326 9.49 14.46 -21.84
C GLY A 326 9.71 13.02 -22.30
N ALA A 327 9.24 12.04 -21.53
CA ALA A 327 9.38 10.61 -21.82
C ALA A 327 8.27 10.05 -22.76
N SER A 328 7.53 10.93 -23.44
CA SER A 328 6.42 10.55 -24.32
C SER A 328 6.89 9.57 -25.41
N ASN A 329 6.03 8.59 -25.72
CA ASN A 329 6.33 7.42 -26.57
C ASN A 329 7.40 6.44 -26.04
N SER A 330 8.16 6.79 -24.99
CA SER A 330 9.17 5.91 -24.39
C SER A 330 8.73 5.26 -23.08
N LEU A 331 7.77 5.86 -22.37
CA LEU A 331 7.18 5.36 -21.12
C LEU A 331 5.83 4.68 -21.36
N GLN A 332 5.68 3.39 -21.02
CA GLN A 332 4.38 2.68 -21.16
C GLN A 332 3.54 2.76 -19.88
N VAL A 333 4.18 2.95 -18.73
CA VAL A 333 3.51 3.02 -17.42
C VAL A 333 4.07 4.18 -16.60
N VAL A 334 3.17 5.00 -16.04
CA VAL A 334 3.53 5.96 -14.98
C VAL A 334 3.09 5.42 -13.61
N THR A 335 4.06 5.27 -12.71
CA THR A 335 3.91 4.70 -11.37
C THR A 335 3.93 5.78 -10.30
N HIS A 336 2.98 5.78 -9.36
CA HIS A 336 3.05 6.66 -8.18
C HIS A 336 2.85 5.94 -6.84
N HIS A 337 3.34 6.55 -5.75
CA HIS A 337 3.33 5.97 -4.39
C HIS A 337 2.22 6.56 -3.50
N ILE A 338 1.63 5.72 -2.63
CA ILE A 338 0.47 6.09 -1.78
C ILE A 338 0.66 5.64 -0.32
N TYR A 339 0.90 6.61 0.56
CA TYR A 339 0.94 6.43 2.00
C TYR A 339 0.05 7.49 2.69
N ASN A 340 -1.25 7.39 2.44
CA ASN A 340 -2.24 8.42 2.75
C ASN A 340 -2.85 8.35 4.17
N LEU A 341 -2.40 7.45 5.06
CA LEU A 341 -2.84 7.42 6.48
C LEU A 341 -1.88 8.13 7.44
N GLY A 342 -0.61 8.33 7.06
CA GLY A 342 0.43 8.89 7.94
C GLY A 342 1.47 7.85 8.39
N PRO A 343 2.21 8.09 9.48
CA PRO A 343 3.27 7.18 9.94
C PRO A 343 2.70 5.98 10.72
N GLY A 344 3.38 4.83 10.65
CA GLY A 344 3.05 3.60 11.39
C GLY A 344 3.21 3.68 12.92
N VAL A 345 3.65 4.82 13.46
CA VAL A 345 3.68 5.13 14.91
C VAL A 345 2.51 6.02 15.34
N ASP A 346 1.61 6.39 14.42
CA ASP A 346 0.39 7.12 14.75
C ASP A 346 -0.63 6.19 15.43
N GLU A 347 -1.20 6.65 16.54
CA GLU A 347 -2.20 5.94 17.33
C GLU A 347 -3.61 6.11 16.72
N HIS A 348 -3.84 7.20 15.97
CA HIS A 348 -5.12 7.52 15.34
C HIS A 348 -5.32 6.86 13.96
N LEU A 349 -4.56 5.82 13.62
CA LEU A 349 -4.70 5.11 12.35
C LEU A 349 -6.09 4.47 12.20
N VAL A 350 -6.66 3.92 13.29
CA VAL A 350 -8.00 3.32 13.27
C VAL A 350 -9.07 4.39 12.98
N ASP A 351 -8.99 5.55 13.62
CA ASP A 351 -9.93 6.67 13.41
C ASP A 351 -9.95 7.08 11.92
N LYS A 352 -8.77 7.20 11.31
CA LYS A 352 -8.58 7.53 9.88
C LYS A 352 -9.07 6.46 8.91
N ILE A 353 -8.95 5.18 9.28
CA ILE A 353 -9.44 4.06 8.48
C ILE A 353 -10.97 3.98 8.52
N LEU A 354 -11.59 4.42 9.62
CA LEU A 354 -13.04 4.35 9.83
C LEU A 354 -13.78 5.66 9.50
N ASP A 355 -13.08 6.78 9.26
CA ASP A 355 -13.69 8.01 8.75
C ASP A 355 -13.81 8.01 7.21
N PRO A 356 -15.02 7.94 6.63
CA PRO A 356 -15.19 8.02 5.18
C PRO A 356 -14.76 9.38 4.60
N SER A 357 -14.69 10.44 5.41
CA SER A 357 -14.25 11.77 4.99
C SER A 357 -12.74 11.81 4.74
N TYR A 358 -11.97 11.21 5.65
CA TYR A 358 -10.52 11.00 5.51
C TYR A 358 -10.19 10.10 4.32
N LEU A 359 -10.88 8.95 4.17
CA LEU A 359 -10.68 8.04 3.04
C LEU A 359 -10.92 8.72 1.68
N GLU A 360 -11.96 9.57 1.57
CA GLU A 360 -12.29 10.25 0.32
C GLU A 360 -11.19 11.23 -0.13
N GLY A 361 -10.51 11.89 0.81
CA GLY A 361 -9.33 12.72 0.53
C GLY A 361 -8.18 11.93 -0.11
N GLY A 362 -8.08 10.63 0.19
CA GLY A 362 -7.11 9.71 -0.41
C GLY A 362 -7.29 9.48 -1.92
N SER A 363 -8.42 9.89 -2.51
CA SER A 363 -8.70 9.73 -3.94
C SER A 363 -7.95 10.72 -4.85
N GLN A 364 -7.56 11.87 -4.33
CA GLN A 364 -7.14 13.03 -5.13
C GLN A 364 -5.88 12.76 -6.01
N PRO A 365 -4.83 12.06 -5.54
CA PRO A 365 -3.66 11.74 -6.39
C PRO A 365 -3.99 10.84 -7.60
N PHE A 366 -4.99 9.95 -7.50
CA PHE A 366 -5.41 9.11 -8.63
C PHE A 366 -6.15 9.94 -9.68
N LYS A 367 -7.04 10.82 -9.22
CA LYS A 367 -7.82 11.75 -10.05
C LYS A 367 -6.93 12.73 -10.81
N ASP A 368 -5.90 13.26 -10.17
CA ASP A 368 -4.98 14.21 -10.80
C ASP A 368 -4.06 13.50 -11.80
N LEU A 369 -3.50 12.34 -11.47
CA LEU A 369 -2.71 11.54 -12.41
C LEU A 369 -3.53 11.10 -13.65
N GLN A 370 -4.78 10.67 -13.45
CA GLN A 370 -5.71 10.37 -14.55
C GLN A 370 -5.95 11.61 -15.43
N SER A 371 -6.08 12.79 -14.83
CA SER A 371 -6.32 14.05 -15.53
C SER A 371 -5.09 14.52 -16.32
N SER A 372 -3.89 14.39 -15.74
CA SER A 372 -2.61 14.66 -16.42
C SER A 372 -2.40 13.76 -17.64
N LEU A 373 -2.62 12.44 -17.49
CA LEU A 373 -2.51 11.49 -18.60
C LEU A 373 -3.47 11.83 -19.73
N ARG A 374 -4.78 11.99 -19.43
CA ARG A 374 -5.80 12.38 -20.43
C ARG A 374 -5.46 13.68 -21.15
N SER A 375 -4.93 14.66 -20.43
CA SER A 375 -4.56 15.97 -20.99
C SER A 375 -3.29 15.92 -21.85
N SER A 376 -2.40 14.95 -21.62
CA SER A 376 -1.17 14.76 -22.40
C SER A 376 -1.35 14.04 -23.73
N GLY A 377 -2.46 13.29 -23.90
CA GLY A 377 -2.73 12.49 -25.10
C GLY A 377 -1.84 11.24 -25.27
N THR A 378 -1.04 10.88 -24.25
CA THR A 378 -0.17 9.69 -24.29
C THR A 378 -0.96 8.37 -24.20
N SER A 379 -0.34 7.28 -24.66
CA SER A 379 -0.80 5.89 -24.40
C SER A 379 -0.30 5.30 -23.07
N THR A 380 0.58 6.02 -22.35
CA THR A 380 1.06 5.66 -21.00
C THR A 380 -0.12 5.43 -20.03
N THR A 381 -0.04 4.38 -19.21
CA THR A 381 -1.11 4.04 -18.24
C THR A 381 -0.73 4.36 -16.79
N ALA A 382 -1.71 4.69 -15.93
CA ALA A 382 -1.51 4.99 -14.50
C ALA A 382 -1.49 3.73 -13.63
N TRP A 383 -0.54 3.67 -12.70
CA TRP A 383 -0.28 2.52 -11.83
C TRP A 383 0.10 2.99 -10.43
N VAL A 384 -0.36 2.31 -9.37
CA VAL A 384 0.20 2.49 -8.02
C VAL A 384 1.42 1.59 -7.89
N GLY A 385 2.60 2.20 -7.82
CA GLY A 385 3.90 1.53 -7.74
C GLY A 385 4.20 0.98 -6.35
N GLU A 386 3.84 1.69 -5.29
CA GLU A 386 4.04 1.27 -3.89
C GLU A 386 2.97 1.92 -3.01
N ALA A 387 2.34 1.15 -2.12
CA ALA A 387 1.36 1.69 -1.18
C ALA A 387 1.19 0.81 0.06
N GLY A 388 1.60 1.30 1.23
CA GLY A 388 1.35 0.65 2.53
C GLY A 388 0.32 1.36 3.39
N GLY A 389 -0.23 2.49 2.92
CA GLY A 389 -1.19 3.32 3.64
C GLY A 389 -0.56 4.09 4.79
N ALA A 390 -0.10 3.37 5.82
CA ALA A 390 0.79 3.90 6.84
C ALA A 390 2.26 3.66 6.44
N TYR A 391 3.07 4.72 6.36
CA TYR A 391 4.51 4.60 6.09
C TYR A 391 5.27 4.17 7.35
N ASN A 392 6.60 4.06 7.32
CA ASN A 392 7.43 3.57 8.43
C ASN A 392 6.91 2.23 9.00
N SER A 393 6.91 1.20 8.16
CA SER A 393 6.52 -0.18 8.50
C SER A 393 5.04 -0.45 8.83
N GLY A 394 4.21 0.58 9.02
CA GLY A 394 2.85 0.42 9.53
C GLY A 394 2.80 0.03 11.02
N HIS A 395 1.60 -0.01 11.60
CA HIS A 395 1.34 -0.28 13.02
C HIS A 395 0.90 -1.74 13.23
N ASN A 396 1.48 -2.44 14.21
CA ASN A 396 1.10 -3.82 14.58
C ASN A 396 -0.29 -3.89 15.21
N LEU A 397 -1.03 -4.98 14.99
CA LEU A 397 -2.46 -5.12 15.33
C LEU A 397 -3.38 -4.04 14.71
N VAL A 398 -2.90 -3.33 13.70
CA VAL A 398 -3.72 -2.44 12.86
C VAL A 398 -3.50 -2.81 11.40
N THR A 399 -2.28 -2.64 10.90
CA THR A 399 -1.94 -2.80 9.47
C THR A 399 -1.74 -4.27 9.02
N ASN A 400 -1.66 -5.20 9.99
CA ASN A 400 -1.72 -6.66 9.85
C ASN A 400 -3.00 -7.26 10.50
N ALA A 401 -4.01 -6.44 10.78
CA ALA A 401 -5.27 -6.84 11.39
C ALA A 401 -6.47 -6.57 10.46
N PHE A 402 -7.66 -7.06 10.83
CA PHE A 402 -8.87 -6.96 10.02
C PHE A 402 -9.22 -5.52 9.64
N VAL A 403 -9.05 -4.56 10.56
CA VAL A 403 -9.36 -3.14 10.34
C VAL A 403 -8.72 -2.57 9.07
N PHE A 404 -7.51 -3.00 8.68
CA PHE A 404 -6.85 -2.46 7.49
C PHE A 404 -7.52 -2.87 6.17
N SER A 405 -8.28 -3.96 6.16
CA SER A 405 -9.02 -4.39 4.96
C SER A 405 -10.09 -3.39 4.54
N PHE A 406 -10.61 -2.56 5.46
CA PHE A 406 -11.48 -1.44 5.11
C PHE A 406 -10.75 -0.45 4.19
N TRP A 407 -9.59 0.07 4.62
CA TRP A 407 -8.78 0.99 3.81
C TRP A 407 -8.28 0.31 2.53
N TYR A 408 -7.76 -0.91 2.61
CA TYR A 408 -7.08 -1.56 1.49
C TYR A 408 -8.03 -1.90 0.33
N LEU A 409 -9.22 -2.45 0.63
CA LEU A 409 -10.22 -2.69 -0.40
C LEU A 409 -10.84 -1.39 -0.94
N ASP A 410 -10.88 -0.33 -0.14
CA ASP A 410 -11.30 1.00 -0.60
C ASP A 410 -10.30 1.62 -1.58
N GLN A 411 -8.98 1.54 -1.30
CA GLN A 411 -7.95 1.98 -2.25
C GLN A 411 -8.03 1.23 -3.58
N LEU A 412 -8.28 -0.08 -3.54
CA LEU A 412 -8.48 -0.91 -4.74
C LEU A 412 -9.71 -0.48 -5.55
N GLY A 413 -10.81 -0.14 -4.87
CA GLY A 413 -12.01 0.43 -5.51
C GLY A 413 -11.79 1.83 -6.10
N MET A 414 -11.18 2.73 -5.34
CA MET A 414 -10.89 4.10 -5.78
C MET A 414 -9.91 4.12 -6.96
N THR A 415 -8.78 3.43 -6.87
CA THR A 415 -7.74 3.46 -7.90
C THR A 415 -8.27 2.92 -9.24
N ALA A 416 -9.10 1.86 -9.21
CA ALA A 416 -9.76 1.31 -10.38
C ALA A 416 -10.78 2.29 -10.99
N THR A 417 -11.54 3.00 -10.14
CA THR A 417 -12.46 4.07 -10.58
C THR A 417 -11.71 5.21 -11.30
N TYR A 418 -10.47 5.48 -10.90
CA TYR A 418 -9.57 6.44 -11.58
C TYR A 418 -8.69 5.80 -12.68
N ASP A 419 -9.09 4.65 -13.21
CA ASP A 419 -8.48 3.96 -14.36
C ASP A 419 -7.01 3.54 -14.16
N SER A 420 -6.57 3.46 -12.91
CA SER A 420 -5.30 2.83 -12.55
C SER A 420 -5.37 1.34 -12.86
N LYS A 421 -4.43 0.83 -13.66
CA LYS A 421 -4.46 -0.57 -14.14
C LYS A 421 -3.97 -1.55 -13.08
N THR A 422 -3.34 -1.05 -12.03
CA THR A 422 -2.51 -1.83 -11.12
C THR A 422 -2.41 -1.17 -9.76
N TYR A 423 -2.47 -1.97 -8.69
CA TYR A 423 -2.25 -1.50 -7.32
C TYR A 423 -1.22 -2.32 -6.58
N CYS A 424 -0.09 -1.70 -6.24
CA CYS A 424 0.95 -2.33 -5.43
C CYS A 424 0.84 -2.03 -3.95
N ARG A 425 0.58 -3.09 -3.19
CA ARG A 425 0.54 -3.08 -1.75
C ARG A 425 1.94 -3.38 -1.19
N GLN A 426 2.55 -2.39 -0.56
CA GLN A 426 3.60 -2.63 0.41
C GLN A 426 2.94 -3.33 1.62
N SER A 427 3.09 -4.63 1.86
CA SER A 427 3.99 -5.61 1.21
C SER A 427 3.32 -7.00 1.07
N LEU A 428 4.03 -7.99 0.51
CA LEU A 428 3.78 -9.43 0.57
C LEU A 428 4.37 -10.03 1.86
N ILE A 429 5.58 -9.61 2.23
CA ILE A 429 6.32 -9.99 3.45
C ILE A 429 7.06 -8.74 3.92
N GLY A 430 7.18 -8.53 5.23
CA GLY A 430 7.81 -7.34 5.81
C GLY A 430 6.80 -6.24 6.10
N GLY A 431 7.08 -5.39 7.09
CA GLY A 431 6.07 -4.50 7.64
C GLY A 431 5.14 -5.19 8.63
N ASN A 432 4.48 -4.36 9.42
CA ASN A 432 3.16 -4.67 9.92
C ASN A 432 2.13 -4.55 8.77
N TYR A 433 2.39 -3.75 7.72
CA TYR A 433 1.53 -3.69 6.52
C TYR A 433 1.64 -4.91 5.58
N GLY A 434 2.39 -5.97 5.94
CA GLY A 434 2.63 -7.11 5.04
C GLY A 434 1.45 -8.07 4.94
N LEU A 435 1.20 -8.61 3.75
CA LEU A 435 0.16 -9.63 3.55
C LEU A 435 0.45 -10.94 4.28
N LEU A 436 1.72 -11.34 4.36
CA LEU A 436 2.17 -12.55 5.03
C LEU A 436 3.03 -12.14 6.23
N ASN A 437 2.84 -12.84 7.35
CA ASN A 437 3.64 -12.67 8.55
C ASN A 437 5.13 -12.91 8.25
N THR A 438 5.98 -11.94 8.60
CA THR A 438 7.42 -11.92 8.31
C THR A 438 8.22 -13.11 8.86
N THR A 439 7.70 -13.86 9.83
CA THR A 439 8.37 -15.02 10.43
C THR A 439 7.73 -16.35 10.05
N THR A 440 6.40 -16.42 9.97
CA THR A 440 5.66 -17.68 9.76
C THR A 440 5.15 -17.87 8.33
N TYR A 441 5.17 -16.81 7.51
CA TYR A 441 4.53 -16.71 6.20
C TYR A 441 3.02 -16.95 6.18
N LEU A 442 2.38 -17.01 7.35
CA LEU A 442 0.92 -17.12 7.45
C LEU A 442 0.26 -15.82 6.93
N PRO A 443 -0.81 -15.92 6.12
CA PRO A 443 -1.64 -14.79 5.72
C PRO A 443 -2.19 -13.97 6.88
N ASN A 444 -1.97 -12.65 6.84
CA ASN A 444 -2.72 -11.65 7.57
C ASN A 444 -4.06 -11.36 6.83
N PRO A 445 -5.07 -10.72 7.46
CA PRO A 445 -6.41 -10.56 6.88
C PRO A 445 -6.45 -9.98 5.45
N ASP A 446 -5.62 -8.99 5.16
CA ASP A 446 -5.54 -8.34 3.85
C ASP A 446 -5.18 -9.27 2.69
N TYR A 447 -4.49 -10.38 2.97
CA TYR A 447 -4.17 -11.36 1.94
C TYR A 447 -5.44 -11.99 1.36
N TYR A 448 -6.41 -12.29 2.22
CA TYR A 448 -7.69 -12.86 1.82
C TYR A 448 -8.57 -11.82 1.13
N SER A 449 -8.55 -10.57 1.59
CA SER A 449 -9.16 -9.42 0.91
C SER A 449 -8.63 -9.25 -0.52
N ALA A 450 -7.31 -9.24 -0.70
CA ALA A 450 -6.68 -9.19 -2.02
C ALA A 450 -7.01 -10.42 -2.88
N LEU A 451 -7.06 -11.61 -2.28
CA LEU A 451 -7.33 -12.86 -3.00
C LEU A 451 -8.80 -12.95 -3.45
N LEU A 452 -9.76 -12.46 -2.67
CA LEU A 452 -11.16 -12.29 -3.09
C LEU A 452 -11.29 -11.25 -4.18
N TRP A 453 -10.69 -10.06 -4.01
CA TRP A 453 -10.64 -9.04 -5.06
C TRP A 453 -10.10 -9.63 -6.37
N HIS A 454 -8.95 -10.28 -6.32
CA HIS A 454 -8.32 -10.93 -7.48
C HIS A 454 -9.19 -12.02 -8.10
N ARG A 455 -9.96 -12.80 -7.33
CA ARG A 455 -10.78 -13.90 -7.86
C ARG A 455 -12.11 -13.44 -8.44
N LEU A 456 -12.70 -12.36 -7.91
CA LEU A 456 -14.08 -11.97 -8.19
C LEU A 456 -14.22 -10.71 -9.05
N MET A 457 -13.35 -9.70 -8.87
CA MET A 457 -13.42 -8.41 -9.55
C MET A 457 -12.76 -8.49 -10.94
N GLY A 458 -13.53 -8.25 -12.00
CA GLY A 458 -13.03 -8.26 -13.37
C GLY A 458 -12.35 -6.96 -13.79
N ARG A 459 -11.78 -6.95 -15.00
CA ARG A 459 -11.00 -5.81 -15.54
C ARG A 459 -11.87 -4.58 -15.88
N GLN A 460 -13.18 -4.75 -16.11
CA GLN A 460 -14.09 -3.67 -16.49
C GLN A 460 -14.79 -3.09 -15.24
N VAL A 461 -14.54 -1.81 -14.98
CA VAL A 461 -15.08 -1.07 -13.82
C VAL A 461 -16.46 -0.48 -14.18
N LEU A 462 -17.42 -0.54 -13.26
CA LEU A 462 -18.79 -0.04 -13.47
C LEU A 462 -19.04 1.22 -12.62
N SER A 463 -19.72 2.21 -13.22
CA SER A 463 -20.04 3.51 -12.61
C SER A 463 -21.06 3.38 -11.46
N THR A 464 -20.55 3.10 -10.25
CA THR A 464 -21.33 2.90 -9.02
C THR A 464 -21.79 4.20 -8.39
N HIS A 465 -22.94 4.16 -7.71
CA HIS A 465 -23.45 5.23 -6.87
C HIS A 465 -24.35 4.64 -5.77
N PHE A 466 -23.96 4.83 -4.51
CA PHE A 466 -24.74 4.44 -3.33
C PHE A 466 -25.67 5.59 -2.90
N VAL A 467 -26.88 5.31 -2.40
CA VAL A 467 -27.79 6.32 -1.85
C VAL A 467 -28.20 5.90 -0.43
N GLY A 468 -27.52 6.46 0.56
CA GLY A 468 -27.68 6.13 1.97
C GLY A 468 -26.65 6.86 2.84
N THR A 469 -26.20 6.22 3.92
CA THR A 469 -25.10 6.73 4.74
C THR A 469 -23.77 6.81 3.98
N ASN A 470 -22.92 7.79 4.30
CA ASN A 470 -21.55 7.89 3.79
C ASN A 470 -20.60 6.84 4.43
N LYS A 471 -21.05 6.15 5.49
CA LYS A 471 -20.32 5.04 6.13
C LYS A 471 -20.32 3.74 5.29
N ILE A 472 -21.08 3.68 4.19
CA ILE A 472 -21.02 2.59 3.22
C ILE A 472 -20.25 3.05 2.00
N ARG A 473 -19.16 2.35 1.67
CA ARG A 473 -18.36 2.57 0.46
C ARG A 473 -18.57 1.38 -0.48
N ALA A 474 -18.78 1.63 -1.76
CA ALA A 474 -19.39 0.67 -2.69
C ALA A 474 -18.79 0.73 -4.10
N TYR A 475 -18.38 -0.44 -4.61
CA TYR A 475 -17.73 -0.60 -5.91
C TYR A 475 -18.40 -1.73 -6.71
N ALA A 476 -18.40 -1.60 -8.04
CA ALA A 476 -18.98 -2.60 -8.93
C ALA A 476 -18.07 -2.80 -10.15
N HIS A 477 -17.84 -4.05 -10.51
CA HIS A 477 -17.08 -4.46 -11.69
C HIS A 477 -17.91 -5.50 -12.45
N CYS A 478 -17.61 -5.71 -13.74
CA CYS A 478 -17.96 -6.98 -14.37
C CYS A 478 -17.25 -8.13 -13.62
N SER A 479 -17.86 -9.31 -13.52
CA SER A 479 -17.23 -10.44 -12.85
C SER A 479 -16.00 -10.93 -13.61
N LYS A 480 -14.96 -11.39 -12.90
CA LYS A 480 -13.72 -11.86 -13.55
C LYS A 480 -13.90 -13.12 -14.40
N ASN A 481 -14.71 -14.06 -13.89
CA ASN A 481 -14.85 -15.42 -14.45
C ASN A 481 -16.28 -15.73 -14.92
N SER A 482 -17.15 -14.72 -15.09
CA SER A 482 -18.52 -14.86 -15.59
C SER A 482 -19.00 -13.57 -16.26
N ARG A 483 -20.07 -13.64 -17.06
CA ARG A 483 -20.72 -12.46 -17.68
C ARG A 483 -21.59 -11.63 -16.72
N GLY A 484 -21.55 -11.98 -15.43
CA GLY A 484 -22.27 -11.26 -14.38
C GLY A 484 -21.56 -10.00 -13.93
N ILE A 485 -22.02 -9.48 -12.79
CA ILE A 485 -21.36 -8.39 -12.07
C ILE A 485 -20.88 -8.86 -10.69
N THR A 486 -19.79 -8.27 -10.23
CA THR A 486 -19.31 -8.41 -8.85
C THR A 486 -19.41 -7.05 -8.17
N LEU A 487 -20.02 -7.04 -7.00
CA LEU A 487 -20.14 -5.88 -6.12
C LEU A 487 -19.21 -6.05 -4.92
N LEU A 488 -18.71 -4.94 -4.39
CA LEU A 488 -18.00 -4.84 -3.12
C LEU A 488 -18.68 -3.75 -2.28
N PHE A 489 -19.00 -4.09 -1.03
CA PHE A 489 -19.51 -3.17 -0.02
C PHE A 489 -18.62 -3.20 1.23
N ILE A 490 -18.33 -2.01 1.75
CA ILE A 490 -17.48 -1.79 2.93
C ILE A 490 -18.31 -0.98 3.92
N ASN A 491 -18.59 -1.51 5.12
CA ASN A 491 -19.36 -0.82 6.15
C ASN A 491 -18.46 -0.35 7.30
N LEU A 492 -18.34 0.97 7.44
CA LEU A 492 -17.56 1.67 8.47
C LEU A 492 -18.43 2.11 9.67
N ASP A 493 -19.71 1.72 9.68
CA ASP A 493 -20.64 1.94 10.79
C ASP A 493 -20.46 0.84 11.85
N ASN A 494 -20.53 1.23 13.12
CA ASN A 494 -20.23 0.36 14.27
C ASN A 494 -21.47 -0.39 14.81
N SER A 495 -22.68 -0.02 14.38
CA SER A 495 -23.93 -0.51 14.95
C SER A 495 -25.05 -0.71 13.93
N THR A 496 -24.98 -0.06 12.76
CA THR A 496 -26.02 -0.11 11.73
C THR A 496 -25.71 -1.15 10.65
N ALA A 497 -26.53 -2.21 10.59
CA ALA A 497 -26.56 -3.12 9.45
C ALA A 497 -27.29 -2.48 8.25
N VAL A 498 -26.88 -2.81 7.02
CA VAL A 498 -27.34 -2.16 5.78
C VAL A 498 -27.84 -3.20 4.78
N GLU A 499 -29.15 -3.30 4.58
CA GLU A 499 -29.78 -4.00 3.46
C GLU A 499 -29.67 -3.21 2.14
N VAL A 500 -28.98 -3.75 1.14
CA VAL A 500 -28.72 -3.07 -0.13
C VAL A 500 -29.78 -3.41 -1.19
N GLY A 501 -30.61 -2.42 -1.56
CA GLY A 501 -31.49 -2.50 -2.73
C GLY A 501 -30.76 -2.19 -4.04
N LEU A 502 -30.75 -3.14 -4.97
CA LEU A 502 -30.05 -3.02 -6.26
C LEU A 502 -30.91 -2.35 -7.35
N SER A 503 -30.41 -1.27 -7.97
CA SER A 503 -30.96 -0.76 -9.24
C SER A 503 -29.87 -0.51 -10.27
N ILE A 504 -30.04 -1.11 -11.45
CA ILE A 504 -29.04 -1.23 -12.50
C ILE A 504 -29.68 -0.80 -13.82
N LYS A 505 -29.02 0.11 -14.53
CA LYS A 505 -29.45 0.55 -15.87
C LYS A 505 -28.83 -0.34 -16.93
N ASN A 506 -29.59 -0.63 -17.98
CA ASN A 506 -29.15 -1.39 -19.15
C ASN A 506 -28.62 -2.82 -18.81
N ALA A 507 -29.30 -3.52 -17.89
CA ALA A 507 -29.02 -4.92 -17.58
C ALA A 507 -30.12 -5.85 -18.13
N ILE A 508 -29.72 -7.07 -18.47
CA ILE A 508 -30.60 -8.19 -18.81
C ILE A 508 -30.45 -9.24 -17.70
N LEU A 509 -31.56 -9.59 -17.05
CA LEU A 509 -31.63 -10.75 -16.17
C LEU A 509 -31.75 -12.01 -17.04
N VAL A 510 -30.75 -12.90 -16.96
CA VAL A 510 -30.75 -14.16 -17.73
C VAL A 510 -31.04 -15.33 -16.81
N GLU A 511 -32.29 -15.80 -16.87
CA GLU A 511 -32.66 -17.13 -16.39
C GLU A 511 -32.03 -18.19 -17.32
N LYS A 512 -31.33 -19.19 -16.74
CA LYS A 512 -30.70 -20.26 -17.53
C LYS A 512 -31.74 -21.26 -18.04
N SER A 513 -32.39 -20.92 -19.15
CA SER A 513 -33.24 -21.87 -19.90
C SER A 513 -32.39 -22.92 -20.63
N THR A 514 -31.96 -23.95 -19.88
CA THR A 514 -31.29 -25.14 -20.43
C THR A 514 -32.32 -26.11 -21.02
N SER A 515 -33.17 -25.60 -21.91
CA SER A 515 -34.26 -26.35 -22.55
C SER A 515 -33.74 -27.27 -23.66
N GLN A 516 -33.13 -28.40 -23.29
CA GLN A 516 -32.98 -29.51 -24.24
C GLN A 516 -34.38 -30.00 -24.64
N LYS A 517 -34.73 -29.87 -25.92
CA LYS A 517 -36.03 -30.30 -26.47
C LYS A 517 -36.09 -31.82 -26.65
N THR A 518 -36.17 -32.57 -25.56
CA THR A 518 -36.64 -33.96 -25.59
C THR A 518 -38.17 -33.97 -25.71
N VAL A 519 -38.68 -34.23 -26.92
CA VAL A 519 -40.13 -34.22 -27.19
C VAL A 519 -40.75 -35.55 -26.78
N PHE A 520 -41.33 -35.63 -25.57
CA PHE A 520 -42.23 -36.72 -25.16
C PHE A 520 -43.32 -36.24 -24.20
N GLY A 521 -44.50 -36.87 -24.29
CA GLY A 521 -45.52 -37.00 -23.24
C GLY A 521 -46.04 -35.74 -22.54
N ARG A 522 -47.29 -35.33 -22.84
CA ARG A 522 -48.04 -34.45 -21.93
C ARG A 522 -48.38 -35.20 -20.63
N VAL A 523 -47.87 -34.72 -19.50
CA VAL A 523 -48.35 -35.08 -18.15
C VAL A 523 -48.83 -33.82 -17.44
N PRO A 524 -50.12 -33.70 -17.08
CA PRO A 524 -50.63 -32.56 -16.32
C PRO A 524 -50.42 -32.78 -14.81
N GLY A 525 -49.42 -32.14 -14.21
CA GLY A 525 -49.23 -32.23 -12.75
C GLY A 525 -47.98 -31.57 -12.17
N GLU A 526 -46.95 -31.31 -12.97
CA GLU A 526 -45.70 -30.75 -12.43
C GLU A 526 -45.82 -29.27 -12.06
N LYS A 527 -45.53 -28.96 -10.79
CA LYS A 527 -45.31 -27.59 -10.32
C LYS A 527 -44.14 -27.00 -11.12
N LYS A 528 -44.35 -25.87 -11.80
CA LYS A 528 -43.25 -25.12 -12.43
C LYS A 528 -42.15 -24.90 -11.40
N ALA A 529 -40.97 -25.49 -11.61
CA ALA A 529 -39.79 -25.16 -10.83
C ALA A 529 -39.46 -23.68 -11.08
N THR A 530 -39.71 -22.83 -10.09
CA THR A 530 -39.21 -21.45 -10.08
C THR A 530 -37.70 -21.51 -9.91
N TYR A 531 -36.99 -21.43 -11.04
CA TYR A 531 -35.52 -21.40 -11.08
C TYR A 531 -35.02 -20.18 -10.32
N GLN A 532 -34.66 -20.38 -9.05
CA GLN A 532 -34.21 -19.30 -8.19
C GLN A 532 -32.90 -18.74 -8.73
N VAL A 533 -32.91 -17.45 -9.03
CA VAL A 533 -31.74 -16.73 -9.52
C VAL A 533 -30.82 -16.51 -8.33
N MET A 534 -29.71 -17.26 -8.25
CA MET A 534 -28.81 -17.20 -7.10
C MET A 534 -27.72 -16.12 -7.28
N ARG A 535 -27.31 -15.53 -6.17
CA ARG A 535 -26.07 -14.76 -6.02
C ARG A 535 -25.12 -15.47 -5.05
N GLU A 536 -23.84 -15.12 -5.13
CA GLU A 536 -22.76 -15.70 -4.32
C GLU A 536 -22.12 -14.61 -3.47
N GLU A 537 -22.24 -14.75 -2.14
CA GLU A 537 -21.82 -13.75 -1.15
C GLU A 537 -20.59 -14.21 -0.36
N TYR A 538 -19.71 -13.26 -0.09
CA TYR A 538 -18.47 -13.45 0.67
C TYR A 538 -18.43 -12.38 1.76
N HIS A 539 -18.98 -12.71 2.93
CA HIS A 539 -19.00 -11.84 4.10
C HIS A 539 -17.68 -12.00 4.85
N LEU A 540 -16.93 -10.91 4.97
CA LEU A 540 -15.71 -10.81 5.74
C LEU A 540 -15.98 -10.08 7.06
N THR A 541 -15.62 -10.72 8.16
CA THR A 541 -15.65 -10.16 9.51
C THR A 541 -14.36 -10.53 10.24
N PRO A 542 -13.97 -9.80 11.30
CA PRO A 542 -12.95 -10.30 12.22
C PRO A 542 -13.47 -11.52 12.99
N GLU A 543 -12.54 -12.27 13.58
CA GLU A 543 -12.84 -13.20 14.67
C GLU A 543 -13.34 -12.44 15.91
N ASP A 544 -14.34 -13.01 16.60
CA ASP A 544 -15.01 -12.46 17.81
C ASP A 544 -15.52 -11.00 17.76
N GLY A 545 -15.52 -10.38 16.58
CA GLY A 545 -15.86 -8.96 16.41
C GLY A 545 -14.68 -7.99 16.59
N ASP A 546 -13.48 -8.47 16.91
CA ASP A 546 -12.32 -7.62 17.18
C ASP A 546 -11.65 -7.10 15.90
N LEU A 547 -11.77 -5.79 15.66
CA LEU A 547 -11.10 -5.08 14.56
C LEU A 547 -9.57 -5.27 14.54
N HIS A 548 -8.95 -5.52 15.70
CA HIS A 548 -7.51 -5.75 15.85
C HIS A 548 -7.10 -7.22 15.65
N SER A 549 -8.06 -8.12 15.43
CA SER A 549 -7.79 -9.53 15.16
C SER A 549 -7.03 -9.73 13.86
N GLN A 550 -6.05 -10.63 13.91
CA GLN A 550 -5.29 -11.09 12.74
C GLN A 550 -5.98 -12.28 12.03
N ILE A 551 -7.10 -12.77 12.56
CA ILE A 551 -7.88 -13.86 11.98
C ILE A 551 -9.14 -13.28 11.33
N MET A 552 -9.26 -13.51 10.02
CA MET A 552 -10.43 -13.13 9.23
C MET A 552 -11.37 -14.33 9.09
N LEU A 553 -12.66 -14.10 9.35
CA LEU A 553 -13.71 -15.04 9.02
C LEU A 553 -14.25 -14.76 7.62
N LEU A 554 -14.46 -15.80 6.82
CA LEU A 554 -15.29 -15.77 5.62
C LEU A 554 -16.58 -16.53 5.89
N ASN A 555 -17.73 -15.86 5.74
CA ASN A 555 -19.06 -16.44 5.95
C ASN A 555 -19.17 -17.16 7.32
N GLY A 556 -18.55 -16.59 8.36
CA GLY A 556 -18.50 -17.13 9.72
C GLY A 556 -17.45 -18.23 9.98
N LYS A 557 -16.53 -18.49 9.05
CA LYS A 557 -15.47 -19.52 9.20
C LYS A 557 -14.07 -18.92 9.10
N ALA A 558 -13.21 -19.22 10.06
CA ALA A 558 -11.83 -18.69 10.09
C ALA A 558 -11.00 -19.16 8.88
N LEU A 559 -10.37 -18.20 8.20
CA LEU A 559 -9.47 -18.46 7.07
C LEU A 559 -8.07 -18.80 7.58
N THR A 560 -7.84 -20.09 7.83
CA THR A 560 -6.56 -20.62 8.31
C THR A 560 -5.85 -21.46 7.24
N VAL A 561 -4.52 -21.35 7.20
CA VAL A 561 -3.66 -22.20 6.37
C VAL A 561 -3.45 -23.54 7.06
N ASN A 562 -3.62 -24.64 6.34
CA ASN A 562 -3.49 -25.98 6.93
C ASN A 562 -2.03 -26.40 7.16
N SER A 563 -1.82 -27.52 7.86
CA SER A 563 -0.48 -28.07 8.17
C SER A 563 0.39 -28.42 6.96
N SER A 564 -0.20 -28.51 5.76
CA SER A 564 0.53 -28.70 4.49
C SER A 564 0.93 -27.38 3.81
N GLY A 565 0.59 -26.24 4.42
CA GLY A 565 0.84 -24.91 3.89
C GLY A 565 -0.12 -24.51 2.75
N ILE A 566 -1.30 -25.13 2.66
CA ILE A 566 -2.28 -24.86 1.60
C ILE A 566 -3.20 -23.71 2.04
N ILE A 567 -3.34 -22.72 1.16
CA ILE A 567 -4.28 -21.59 1.32
C ILE A 567 -5.72 -22.12 1.29
N PRO A 568 -6.60 -21.73 2.22
CA PRO A 568 -7.98 -22.24 2.28
C PRO A 568 -8.77 -21.89 1.02
N SER A 569 -9.78 -22.71 0.71
CA SER A 569 -10.76 -22.34 -0.31
C SER A 569 -11.63 -21.19 0.19
N LEU A 570 -12.08 -20.35 -0.73
CA LEU A 570 -12.87 -19.16 -0.44
C LEU A 570 -14.28 -19.43 -0.96
N GLU A 571 -15.10 -20.08 -0.12
CA GLU A 571 -16.42 -20.59 -0.48
C GLU A 571 -17.53 -19.54 -0.25
N PRO A 572 -18.39 -19.27 -1.26
CA PRO A 572 -19.50 -18.34 -1.11
C PRO A 572 -20.67 -18.91 -0.31
N ARG A 573 -21.43 -18.03 0.34
CA ARG A 573 -22.82 -18.29 0.71
C ARG A 573 -23.68 -18.07 -0.54
N ARG A 574 -24.40 -19.10 -0.99
CA ARG A 574 -25.39 -18.97 -2.06
C ARG A 574 -26.72 -18.50 -1.47
N VAL A 575 -27.24 -17.39 -2.00
CA VAL A 575 -28.46 -16.71 -1.53
C VAL A 575 -29.35 -16.41 -2.74
N ASN A 576 -30.67 -16.46 -2.60
CA ASN A 576 -31.56 -16.08 -3.69
C ASN A 576 -31.49 -14.57 -3.91
N LEU A 577 -31.44 -14.12 -5.16
CA LEU A 577 -31.37 -12.72 -5.54
C LEU A 577 -32.55 -11.89 -5.00
N SER A 578 -33.69 -12.51 -4.68
CA SER A 578 -34.84 -11.85 -4.06
C SER A 578 -34.73 -11.61 -2.54
N GLU A 579 -33.79 -12.26 -1.84
CA GLU A 579 -33.56 -12.02 -0.40
C GLU A 579 -32.75 -10.73 -0.19
N PRO A 580 -32.88 -10.02 0.94
CA PRO A 580 -32.08 -8.83 1.23
C PRO A 580 -30.57 -9.10 1.17
N LEU A 581 -29.78 -8.17 0.60
CA LEU A 581 -28.32 -8.20 0.66
C LEU A 581 -27.86 -7.36 1.86
N THR A 582 -27.79 -7.98 3.04
CA THR A 582 -27.37 -7.31 4.28
C THR A 582 -25.86 -7.19 4.38
N VAL A 583 -25.36 -6.01 4.74
CA VAL A 583 -23.97 -5.74 5.10
C VAL A 583 -23.95 -5.39 6.59
N SER A 584 -23.35 -6.24 7.42
CA SER A 584 -23.29 -6.06 8.88
C SER A 584 -22.45 -4.83 9.28
N PRO A 585 -22.59 -4.32 10.53
CA PRO A 585 -21.64 -3.35 11.08
C PRO A 585 -20.21 -3.86 10.99
N PHE A 586 -19.24 -2.97 10.78
CA PHE A 586 -17.80 -3.28 10.68
C PHE A 586 -17.49 -4.55 9.87
N SER A 587 -18.11 -4.67 8.69
CA SER A 587 -17.95 -5.83 7.81
C SER A 587 -17.73 -5.42 6.36
N ILE A 588 -17.25 -6.37 5.56
CA ILE A 588 -17.01 -6.19 4.12
C ILE A 588 -17.69 -7.34 3.38
N VAL A 589 -18.41 -7.04 2.30
CA VAL A 589 -19.16 -8.05 1.53
C VAL A 589 -18.83 -7.93 0.06
N PHE A 590 -18.28 -9.01 -0.53
CA PHE A 590 -18.34 -9.19 -1.98
C PHE A 590 -19.62 -9.93 -2.33
N ALA A 591 -20.32 -9.50 -3.38
CA ALA A 591 -21.50 -10.18 -3.92
C ALA A 591 -21.36 -10.35 -5.44
N GLN A 592 -21.15 -11.59 -5.90
CA GLN A 592 -21.19 -11.93 -7.32
C GLN A 592 -22.61 -12.30 -7.74
N ILE A 593 -23.08 -11.76 -8.86
CA ILE A 593 -24.41 -12.02 -9.41
C ILE A 593 -24.27 -12.49 -10.87
N PRO A 594 -24.06 -13.81 -11.11
CA PRO A 594 -23.74 -14.35 -12.45
C PRO A 594 -24.84 -14.18 -13.50
N SER A 595 -26.07 -13.86 -13.09
CA SER A 595 -27.28 -13.77 -13.92
C SER A 595 -27.59 -12.36 -14.43
N ILE A 596 -26.94 -11.33 -13.89
CA ILE A 596 -27.13 -9.94 -14.30
C ILE A 596 -26.11 -9.62 -15.38
N HIS A 597 -26.50 -9.77 -16.64
CA HIS A 597 -25.66 -9.44 -17.79
C HIS A 597 -25.82 -7.95 -18.12
N VAL A 598 -24.72 -7.20 -18.07
CA VAL A 598 -24.64 -5.81 -18.54
C VAL A 598 -23.84 -5.81 -19.86
N PRO A 599 -24.23 -5.10 -20.93
CA PRO A 599 -23.53 -5.15 -22.22
C PRO A 599 -22.04 -4.77 -22.19
N ALA A 600 -21.57 -4.08 -21.15
CA ALA A 600 -20.15 -3.79 -20.92
C ALA A 600 -19.33 -5.00 -20.38
N CYS A 601 -19.99 -6.13 -20.13
CA CYS A 601 -19.45 -7.34 -19.47
C CYS A 601 -19.58 -8.62 -20.32
N ILE A 602 -19.88 -8.53 -21.62
CA ILE A 602 -20.29 -9.67 -22.49
C ILE A 602 -19.23 -10.03 -23.53
#